data_AF-A0A6A5K4V2-F1
#
_entry.id   AF-A0A6A5K4V2-F1
#
_cell.length_a   1.000
_cell.length_b   1.000
_cell.length_c   1.000
_cell.angle_alpha   90.00
_cell.angle_beta   90.00
_cell.angle_gamma   90.00
#
_symmetry.space_group_name_H-M   'P 1'
#
loop_
_entity.id
_entity.type
_entity.pdbx_description
1 polymer ?
#
loop_
_entity_poly.entity_id
_entity_poly.type
_entity_poly.pdbx_seq_one_letter_code
_entity_poly.pdbx_strand_id
1 'polypeptide(L)'
;MERQSSIFRPDRLSRAFTSTLTSVVEKLEGRKSSAPTYQCPLSPTIERYTKAGGRFASVQEDFDSAIPVEAPTEDYLIQQNKYPAIRALRTDSEIGDGIWRCCHCRHENIVTHYRGAFPFKYLTCNRCDRPICSQCHSSEIISPLPYGMIQAPRSAGGREVRYFHLCTECGLSHRAEMEGNTLDFYGVTCAGCGSASYGDWPRYHIGNNEPYRRDPNISFAKLIDATADDAARLAFRWVIANQVP
;
A
#
# COMPACT_ATOMS: atom_id res chain seq x y z
N MET A 1 -7.29 -66.71 -20.90
CA MET A 1 -6.61 -65.62 -20.19
C MET A 1 -6.92 -64.33 -20.94
N GLU A 2 -8.02 -63.68 -20.55
CA GLU A 2 -8.56 -62.50 -21.21
C GLU A 2 -7.99 -61.23 -20.56
N ARG A 3 -7.46 -60.33 -21.40
CA ARG A 3 -6.96 -59.01 -20.99
C ARG A 3 -8.16 -58.06 -20.83
N GLN A 4 -8.40 -57.58 -19.62
CA GLN A 4 -9.33 -56.48 -19.37
C GLN A 4 -8.73 -55.16 -19.89
N SER A 5 -9.48 -54.49 -20.75
CA SER A 5 -9.17 -53.16 -21.28
C SER A 5 -9.56 -52.08 -20.28
N SER A 6 -8.62 -51.14 -20.09
CA SER A 6 -8.75 -49.95 -19.26
C SER A 6 -9.84 -49.01 -19.80
N ILE A 7 -10.81 -48.68 -18.94
CA ILE A 7 -11.84 -47.65 -19.17
C ILE A 7 -11.38 -46.39 -18.45
N PHE A 8 -10.53 -45.59 -19.10
CA PHE A 8 -10.35 -44.19 -18.75
C PHE A 8 -10.66 -43.35 -19.99
N ARG A 9 -11.80 -42.65 -19.94
CA ARG A 9 -12.18 -41.62 -20.90
C ARG A 9 -11.63 -40.27 -20.43
N PRO A 10 -10.74 -39.60 -21.18
CA PRO A 10 -10.38 -38.22 -20.94
C PRO A 10 -11.19 -37.34 -21.88
N ASP A 11 -12.48 -37.15 -21.61
CA ASP A 11 -13.25 -36.11 -22.30
C ASP A 11 -13.09 -34.78 -21.57
N ARG A 12 -12.20 -33.98 -22.16
CA ARG A 12 -12.21 -32.51 -22.13
C ARG A 12 -13.63 -31.96 -22.10
N LEU A 13 -13.90 -31.02 -21.20
CA LEU A 13 -14.53 -29.76 -21.61
C LEU A 13 -14.01 -28.60 -20.74
N SER A 14 -13.09 -27.87 -21.35
CA SER A 14 -12.64 -26.55 -20.97
C SER A 14 -13.83 -25.60 -20.86
N ARG A 15 -14.23 -25.22 -19.65
CA ARG A 15 -14.98 -23.98 -19.44
C ARG A 15 -13.98 -22.85 -19.29
N ALA A 16 -13.80 -22.13 -20.40
CA ALA A 16 -13.14 -20.85 -20.42
C ALA A 16 -13.80 -19.93 -19.38
N PHE A 17 -13.06 -19.59 -18.33
CA PHE A 17 -13.33 -18.41 -17.54
C PHE A 17 -12.87 -17.20 -18.37
N THR A 18 -13.77 -16.66 -19.17
CA THR A 18 -13.61 -15.29 -19.65
C THR A 18 -13.83 -14.38 -18.45
N SER A 19 -12.73 -13.82 -17.95
CA SER A 19 -12.74 -12.71 -17.00
C SER A 19 -13.53 -11.57 -17.64
N THR A 20 -14.81 -11.47 -17.28
CA THR A 20 -15.65 -10.35 -17.67
C THR A 20 -15.23 -9.19 -16.77
N LEU A 21 -14.28 -8.39 -17.24
CA LEU A 21 -14.03 -7.05 -16.71
C LEU A 21 -15.29 -6.23 -17.01
N THR A 22 -16.27 -6.30 -16.11
CA THR A 22 -17.34 -5.31 -16.05
C THR A 22 -16.72 -3.98 -15.63
N SER A 23 -16.56 -3.09 -16.61
CA SER A 23 -16.34 -1.69 -16.38
C SER A 23 -17.53 -1.14 -15.58
N VAL A 24 -17.31 -0.87 -14.31
CA VAL A 24 -18.22 -0.06 -13.51
C VAL A 24 -18.05 1.38 -13.98
N VAL A 25 -18.86 1.79 -14.95
CA VAL A 25 -19.09 3.20 -15.25
C VAL A 25 -20.10 3.69 -14.23
N GLU A 26 -19.60 4.27 -13.13
CA GLU A 26 -20.45 5.00 -12.19
C GLU A 26 -21.05 6.23 -12.88
N LYS A 27 -22.36 6.17 -13.07
CA LYS A 27 -23.21 7.26 -13.53
C LYS A 27 -23.33 8.28 -12.38
N LEU A 28 -22.50 9.32 -12.41
CA LEU A 28 -22.58 10.48 -11.52
C LEU A 28 -23.81 11.33 -11.88
N GLU A 29 -24.92 11.10 -11.18
CA GLU A 29 -26.08 12.00 -11.20
C GLU A 29 -25.81 13.19 -10.26
N GLY A 30 -25.78 14.38 -10.84
CA GLY A 30 -25.37 15.62 -10.20
C GLY A 30 -26.35 16.09 -9.13
N ARG A 31 -25.87 16.18 -7.89
CA ARG A 31 -26.51 16.92 -6.81
C ARG A 31 -25.81 18.26 -6.63
N LYS A 32 -26.41 19.32 -7.18
CA LYS A 32 -25.99 20.73 -6.95
C LYS A 32 -26.12 21.03 -5.45
N SER A 33 -24.98 21.16 -4.79
CA SER A 33 -24.89 21.65 -3.41
C SER A 33 -24.22 23.01 -3.46
N SER A 34 -24.93 24.06 -3.09
CA SER A 34 -24.40 25.42 -2.97
C SER A 34 -23.39 25.46 -1.83
N ALA A 35 -22.11 25.62 -2.17
CA ALA A 35 -21.02 25.75 -1.21
C ALA A 35 -20.99 27.17 -0.61
N PRO A 36 -20.82 27.30 0.72
CA PRO A 36 -20.46 28.57 1.34
C PRO A 36 -18.99 28.92 1.07
N THR A 37 -18.77 30.16 0.65
CA THR A 37 -17.45 30.76 0.44
C THR A 37 -16.72 30.90 1.77
N TYR A 38 -15.80 30.00 2.06
CA TYR A 38 -14.79 30.19 3.11
C TYR A 38 -13.53 30.77 2.49
N GLN A 39 -13.15 31.97 2.91
CA GLN A 39 -11.89 32.60 2.57
C GLN A 39 -10.76 31.86 3.31
N CYS A 40 -9.88 31.17 2.56
CA CYS A 40 -8.67 30.58 3.12
C CYS A 40 -7.67 31.69 3.49
N PRO A 41 -7.11 31.69 4.71
CA PRO A 41 -5.95 32.51 5.03
C PRO A 41 -4.73 32.00 4.23
N LEU A 42 -3.94 32.97 3.77
CA LEU A 42 -2.74 32.82 2.96
C LEU A 42 -1.84 31.69 3.46
N SER A 43 -1.66 30.66 2.63
CA SER A 43 -0.67 29.60 2.86
C SER A 43 0.74 30.19 2.82
N PRO A 44 1.64 29.77 3.72
CA PRO A 44 3.04 30.16 3.67
C PRO A 44 3.67 29.68 2.37
N THR A 45 4.44 30.57 1.75
CA THR A 45 5.20 30.33 0.53
C THR A 45 6.11 29.11 0.75
N ILE A 46 5.86 28.03 0.02
CA ILE A 46 6.71 26.83 0.03
C ILE A 46 8.04 27.23 -0.62
N GLU A 47 9.04 27.51 0.20
CA GLU A 47 10.41 27.69 -0.25
C GLU A 47 10.86 26.41 -0.94
N ARG A 48 11.25 26.53 -2.21
CA ARG A 48 11.92 25.46 -2.93
C ARG A 48 13.18 25.11 -2.16
N TYR A 49 13.23 23.90 -1.61
CA TYR A 49 14.41 23.30 -0.98
C TYR A 49 15.55 23.30 -2.01
N THR A 50 16.36 24.35 -2.00
CA THR A 50 17.56 24.45 -2.81
C THR A 50 18.63 23.59 -2.14
N LYS A 51 19.11 22.62 -2.92
CA LYS A 51 20.15 21.64 -2.63
C LYS A 51 21.49 22.34 -2.32
N ALA A 52 21.62 22.94 -1.13
CA ALA A 52 22.82 23.62 -0.69
C ALA A 52 23.28 23.05 0.67
N GLY A 53 24.19 22.06 0.61
CA GLY A 53 25.23 21.79 1.63
C GLY A 53 24.84 21.67 3.11
N GLY A 54 23.57 21.46 3.44
CA GLY A 54 23.09 21.35 4.81
C GLY A 54 23.56 20.05 5.45
N ARG A 55 24.05 20.16 6.70
CA ARG A 55 24.36 19.02 7.59
C ARG A 55 23.31 17.93 7.39
N PHE A 56 23.76 16.69 7.16
CA PHE A 56 22.88 15.52 7.18
C PHE A 56 22.21 15.48 8.56
N ALA A 57 21.01 16.06 8.67
CA ALA A 57 20.13 15.78 9.78
C ALA A 57 20.03 14.27 9.87
N SER A 58 20.18 13.74 11.08
CA SER A 58 20.15 12.28 11.21
C SER A 58 18.75 11.80 10.83
N VAL A 59 18.62 10.66 10.15
CA VAL A 59 17.32 10.05 9.82
C VAL A 59 16.43 9.95 11.08
N GLN A 60 17.05 9.80 12.26
CA GLN A 60 16.36 9.78 13.53
C GLN A 60 15.68 11.12 13.88
N GLU A 61 16.34 12.27 13.62
CA GLU A 61 15.73 13.59 13.84
C GLU A 61 14.51 13.79 12.94
N ASP A 62 14.57 13.33 11.68
CA ASP A 62 13.43 13.33 10.76
C ASP A 62 12.28 12.47 11.28
N PHE A 63 12.59 11.36 11.97
CA PHE A 63 11.57 10.48 12.54
C PHE A 63 10.92 11.03 13.79
N ASP A 64 11.70 11.65 14.66
CA ASP A 64 11.24 12.20 15.93
C ASP A 64 10.38 13.45 15.69
N SER A 65 10.67 14.20 14.63
CA SER A 65 9.89 15.36 14.18
C SER A 65 8.77 15.02 13.19
N ALA A 66 8.63 13.75 12.80
CA ALA A 66 7.66 13.32 11.79
C ALA A 66 6.21 13.55 12.26
N ILE A 67 5.46 14.33 11.48
CA ILE A 67 4.05 14.62 11.73
C ILE A 67 3.18 13.67 10.91
N PRO A 68 2.16 13.00 11.50
CA PRO A 68 1.19 12.22 10.73
C PRO A 68 0.52 13.04 9.62
N VAL A 69 0.40 12.47 8.42
CA VAL A 69 -0.27 13.11 7.27
C VAL A 69 -1.77 13.10 7.46
N GLU A 70 -2.28 11.98 7.92
CA GLU A 70 -3.72 11.73 7.99
C GLU A 70 -4.32 12.41 9.20
N ALA A 71 -5.45 13.09 8.99
CA ALA A 71 -6.19 13.72 10.08
C ALA A 71 -6.65 12.67 11.10
N PRO A 72 -6.99 13.06 12.34
CA PRO A 72 -7.64 12.16 13.29
C PRO A 72 -8.90 11.52 12.69
N THR A 73 -9.19 10.29 13.08
CA THR A 73 -10.36 9.55 12.60
C THR A 73 -11.62 10.30 13.01
N GLU A 74 -12.45 10.64 12.03
CA GLU A 74 -13.71 11.32 12.27
C GLU A 74 -14.71 10.42 13.01
N ASP A 75 -15.48 11.00 13.93
CA ASP A 75 -16.42 10.27 14.79
C ASP A 75 -17.41 9.42 13.98
N TYR A 76 -17.84 9.91 12.80
CA TYR A 76 -18.78 9.16 11.96
C TYR A 76 -18.19 7.83 11.47
N LEU A 77 -16.87 7.74 11.24
CA LEU A 77 -16.20 6.50 10.86
C LEU A 77 -16.19 5.50 12.01
N ILE A 78 -16.02 5.99 13.25
CA ILE A 78 -16.11 5.17 14.47
C ILE A 78 -17.52 4.59 14.61
N GLN A 79 -18.56 5.42 14.38
CA GLN A 79 -19.96 4.99 14.45
C GLN A 79 -20.36 3.99 13.36
N GLN A 80 -19.66 3.97 12.23
CA GLN A 80 -19.86 2.97 11.16
C GLN A 80 -19.25 1.60 11.47
N ASN A 81 -18.43 1.47 12.52
CA ASN A 81 -17.90 0.18 12.96
C ASN A 81 -19.05 -0.70 13.49
N LYS A 82 -18.94 -2.03 13.32
CA LYS A 82 -19.92 -2.97 13.88
C LYS A 82 -20.05 -2.88 15.41
N TYR A 83 -18.96 -2.51 16.09
CA TYR A 83 -18.86 -2.36 17.54
C TYR A 83 -18.22 -0.99 17.88
N PRO A 84 -18.97 0.11 17.73
CA PRO A 84 -18.42 1.47 17.82
C PRO A 84 -17.86 1.78 19.21
N ALA A 85 -18.51 1.29 20.28
CA ALA A 85 -18.02 1.47 21.65
C ALA A 85 -16.64 0.84 21.87
N ILE A 86 -16.38 -0.35 21.31
CA ILE A 86 -15.06 -1.02 21.41
C ILE A 86 -14.05 -0.27 20.54
N ARG A 87 -14.44 0.15 19.33
CA ARG A 87 -13.58 0.94 18.43
C ARG A 87 -13.17 2.27 19.05
N ALA A 88 -14.04 2.92 19.82
CA ALA A 88 -13.77 4.19 20.50
C ALA A 88 -12.78 4.08 21.67
N LEU A 89 -12.56 2.87 22.22
CA LEU A 89 -11.59 2.66 23.29
C LEU A 89 -10.13 2.72 22.81
N ARG A 90 -9.89 2.63 21.49
CA ARG A 90 -8.56 2.61 20.89
C ARG A 90 -8.26 3.94 20.21
N THR A 91 -7.07 4.47 20.47
CA THR A 91 -6.59 5.71 19.85
C THR A 91 -6.09 5.46 18.43
N ASP A 92 -6.04 6.51 17.61
CA ASP A 92 -5.50 6.40 16.25
C ASP A 92 -4.01 6.03 16.24
N SER A 93 -3.24 6.40 17.26
CA SER A 93 -1.85 5.95 17.43
C SER A 93 -1.73 4.44 17.65
N GLU A 94 -2.71 3.81 18.31
CA GLU A 94 -2.73 2.36 18.56
C GLU A 94 -3.30 1.57 17.38
N ILE A 95 -4.07 2.22 16.50
CA ILE A 95 -4.68 1.58 15.34
C ILE A 95 -3.79 1.75 14.11
N GLY A 96 -3.20 2.94 13.94
CA GLY A 96 -2.48 3.35 12.74
C GLY A 96 -3.39 3.72 11.58
N ASP A 97 -2.77 3.92 10.42
CA ASP A 97 -3.41 4.20 9.13
C ASP A 97 -3.64 2.95 8.29
N GLY A 98 -2.96 1.85 8.65
CA GLY A 98 -3.14 0.57 7.99
C GLY A 98 -2.39 -0.53 8.70
N ILE A 99 -2.37 -1.67 8.03
CA ILE A 99 -1.69 -2.87 8.50
C ILE A 99 -1.09 -3.62 7.32
N TRP A 100 0.03 -4.30 7.55
CA TRP A 100 0.53 -5.31 6.64
C TRP A 100 0.96 -6.57 7.36
N ARG A 101 0.83 -7.69 6.67
CA ARG A 101 1.11 -9.02 7.18
C ARG A 101 2.36 -9.57 6.51
N CYS A 102 3.36 -9.92 7.33
CA CYS A 102 4.61 -10.48 6.85
C CYS A 102 4.38 -11.85 6.21
N CYS A 103 4.90 -12.07 5.00
CA CYS A 103 4.79 -13.34 4.30
C CYS A 103 5.50 -14.50 5.01
N HIS A 104 6.56 -14.20 5.77
CA HIS A 104 7.39 -15.21 6.43
C HIS A 104 6.86 -15.61 7.80
N CYS A 105 6.72 -14.68 8.73
CA CYS A 105 6.37 -14.99 10.13
C CYS A 105 4.89 -14.76 10.44
N ARG A 106 4.12 -14.28 9.45
CA ARG A 106 2.68 -13.97 9.54
C ARG A 106 2.34 -12.89 10.56
N HIS A 107 3.33 -12.20 11.11
CA HIS A 107 3.13 -11.11 12.06
C HIS A 107 2.48 -9.92 11.36
N GLU A 108 1.60 -9.27 12.11
CA GLU A 108 0.87 -8.07 11.75
C GLU A 108 1.67 -6.84 12.16
N ASN A 109 1.83 -5.90 11.24
CA ASN A 109 2.60 -4.70 11.46
C ASN A 109 1.70 -3.51 11.16
N ILE A 110 1.44 -2.71 12.19
CA ILE A 110 0.67 -1.48 12.08
C ILE A 110 1.53 -0.43 11.38
N VAL A 111 0.94 0.35 10.47
CA VAL A 111 1.65 1.42 9.76
C VAL A 111 0.95 2.76 9.97
N THR A 112 1.76 3.82 9.99
CA THR A 112 1.30 5.21 10.10
C THR A 112 1.93 6.01 8.98
N HIS A 113 1.14 6.84 8.30
CA HIS A 113 1.58 7.68 7.21
C HIS A 113 2.05 9.03 7.74
N TYR A 114 3.32 9.35 7.52
CA TYR A 114 4.01 10.57 7.96
C TYR A 114 4.33 11.52 6.81
N ARG A 115 4.42 12.82 7.15
CA ARG A 115 4.81 13.88 6.21
C ARG A 115 6.30 13.81 5.90
N GLY A 116 6.68 14.41 4.78
CA GLY A 116 8.08 14.52 4.38
C GLY A 116 8.62 13.32 3.60
N ALA A 117 9.94 13.13 3.64
CA ALA A 117 10.67 12.24 2.75
C ALA A 117 10.45 10.75 3.02
N PHE A 118 10.08 10.37 4.25
CA PHE A 118 9.97 8.98 4.67
C PHE A 118 8.54 8.62 5.13
N PRO A 119 7.60 8.35 4.19
CA PRO A 119 6.17 8.27 4.47
C PRO A 119 5.77 7.23 5.49
N PHE A 120 6.55 6.17 5.69
CA PHE A 120 6.26 5.10 6.64
C PHE A 120 7.48 4.73 7.50
N LYS A 121 8.51 5.59 7.57
CA LYS A 121 9.78 5.28 8.25
C LYS A 121 10.35 3.94 7.75
N TYR A 122 10.67 3.01 8.64
CA TYR A 122 11.10 1.65 8.29
C TYR A 122 9.89 0.70 8.18
N LEU A 123 9.73 0.06 7.02
CA LEU A 123 8.75 -1.01 6.80
C LEU A 123 9.42 -2.39 6.96
N THR A 124 9.91 -2.66 8.16
CA THR A 124 10.45 -3.97 8.57
C THR A 124 9.45 -4.69 9.47
N CYS A 125 9.48 -6.02 9.44
CA CYS A 125 8.60 -6.80 10.30
C CYS A 125 9.10 -6.76 11.75
N ASN A 126 8.26 -6.32 12.69
CA ASN A 126 8.60 -6.22 14.12
C ASN A 126 8.93 -7.57 14.80
N ARG A 127 8.78 -8.69 14.10
CA ARG A 127 9.05 -10.04 14.62
C ARG A 127 10.26 -10.73 14.00
N CYS A 128 10.56 -10.47 12.72
CA CYS A 128 11.65 -11.16 12.02
C CYS A 128 12.57 -10.22 11.24
N ASP A 129 12.39 -8.91 11.41
CA ASP A 129 13.19 -7.81 10.86
C ASP A 129 13.29 -7.76 9.33
N ARG A 130 12.56 -8.63 8.61
CA ARG A 130 12.53 -8.62 7.16
C ARG A 130 11.76 -7.41 6.64
N PRO A 131 12.28 -6.69 5.63
CA PRO A 131 11.53 -5.64 4.96
C PRO A 131 10.28 -6.22 4.27
N ILE A 132 9.24 -5.40 4.14
CA ILE A 132 8.07 -5.74 3.34
C ILE A 132 8.50 -6.05 1.89
N CYS A 133 7.90 -7.09 1.31
CA CYS A 133 8.20 -7.54 -0.04
C CYS A 133 6.91 -7.74 -0.85
N SER A 134 7.03 -8.10 -2.13
CA SER A 134 5.88 -8.32 -3.03
C SER A 134 4.94 -9.46 -2.63
N GLN A 135 5.38 -10.35 -1.73
CA GLN A 135 4.58 -11.45 -1.19
C GLN A 135 3.87 -11.08 0.12
N CYS A 136 4.20 -9.94 0.71
CA CYS A 136 3.48 -9.44 1.89
C CYS A 136 2.16 -8.81 1.45
N HIS A 137 1.13 -8.92 2.28
CA HIS A 137 -0.17 -8.31 2.01
C HIS A 137 -0.35 -7.10 2.90
N SER A 138 -0.88 -6.01 2.35
CA SER A 138 -1.15 -4.76 3.06
C SER A 138 -2.58 -4.31 2.83
N SER A 139 -3.12 -3.57 3.80
CA SER A 139 -4.37 -2.83 3.63
C SER A 139 -4.22 -1.76 2.54
N GLU A 140 -5.34 -1.14 2.18
CA GLU A 140 -5.48 -0.21 1.07
C GLU A 140 -4.50 0.99 1.11
N ILE A 141 -3.95 1.34 2.28
CA ILE A 141 -2.97 2.41 2.45
C ILE A 141 -1.63 2.15 1.73
N ILE A 142 -1.22 0.89 1.55
CA ILE A 142 -0.01 0.53 0.78
C ILE A 142 -0.45 -0.39 -0.33
N SER A 143 -0.38 0.08 -1.58
CA SER A 143 -0.73 -0.71 -2.76
C SER A 143 0.48 -0.87 -3.66
N PRO A 144 0.88 -2.08 -4.08
CA PRO A 144 2.03 -2.26 -4.95
C PRO A 144 1.80 -1.60 -6.31
N LEU A 145 2.82 -0.94 -6.84
CA LEU A 145 2.82 -0.38 -8.19
C LEU A 145 3.46 -1.35 -9.18
N PRO A 146 2.84 -1.56 -10.36
CA PRO A 146 3.48 -2.31 -11.43
C PRO A 146 4.83 -1.71 -11.83
N TYR A 147 5.78 -2.58 -12.15
CA TYR A 147 7.08 -2.16 -12.66
C TYR A 147 6.91 -1.40 -13.98
N GLY A 148 7.67 -0.31 -14.16
CA GLY A 148 7.58 0.54 -15.35
C GLY A 148 6.47 1.60 -15.31
N MET A 149 5.58 1.58 -14.30
CA MET A 149 4.63 2.67 -14.12
C MET A 149 5.36 3.91 -13.59
N ILE A 150 5.49 4.92 -14.46
CA ILE A 150 6.14 6.20 -14.16
C ILE A 150 5.17 7.39 -14.25
N GLN A 151 4.01 7.21 -14.87
CA GLN A 151 3.02 8.28 -14.99
C GLN A 151 2.02 8.19 -13.84
N ALA A 152 1.77 9.32 -13.20
CA ALA A 152 0.77 9.46 -12.14
C ALA A 152 -0.02 10.76 -12.29
N PRO A 153 -1.27 10.81 -11.78
CA PRO A 153 -2.01 12.05 -11.69
C PRO A 153 -1.21 13.10 -10.93
N ARG A 154 -1.19 14.31 -11.46
CA ARG A 154 -0.52 15.43 -10.79
C ARG A 154 -1.13 15.64 -9.42
N SER A 155 -0.27 15.75 -8.41
CA SER A 155 -0.73 16.14 -7.07
C SER A 155 -1.34 17.53 -7.13
N ALA A 156 -2.53 17.70 -6.55
CA ALA A 156 -3.12 19.03 -6.41
C ALA A 156 -2.12 19.94 -5.66
N GLY A 157 -2.04 21.21 -6.05
CA GLY A 157 -1.06 22.14 -5.48
C GLY A 157 -1.07 22.12 -3.95
N GLY A 158 0.11 21.91 -3.36
CA GLY A 158 0.29 21.84 -1.90
C GLY A 158 0.04 20.46 -1.27
N ARG A 159 -0.35 19.43 -2.03
CA ARG A 159 -0.42 18.05 -1.54
C ARG A 159 0.88 17.30 -1.82
N GLU A 160 1.31 16.50 -0.85
CA GLU A 160 2.46 15.61 -1.00
C GLU A 160 2.18 14.49 -2.00
N VAL A 161 3.24 14.04 -2.68
CA VAL A 161 3.19 12.93 -3.64
C VAL A 161 2.82 11.63 -2.92
N ARG A 162 1.75 10.96 -3.36
CA ARG A 162 1.23 9.72 -2.77
C ARG A 162 1.90 8.45 -3.32
N TYR A 163 3.20 8.52 -3.60
CA TYR A 163 3.98 7.40 -4.14
C TYR A 163 5.31 7.31 -3.40
N PHE A 164 5.79 6.08 -3.21
CA PHE A 164 7.05 5.83 -2.52
C PHE A 164 7.69 4.55 -3.04
N HIS A 165 8.98 4.40 -2.78
CA HIS A 165 9.74 3.16 -2.98
C HIS A 165 10.47 2.76 -1.70
N LEU A 166 10.89 1.50 -1.60
CA LEU A 166 11.52 0.97 -0.39
C LEU A 166 12.94 0.52 -0.64
N CYS A 167 13.85 0.90 0.26
CA CYS A 167 15.17 0.31 0.30
C CYS A 167 15.06 -1.20 0.60
N THR A 168 15.59 -2.04 -0.30
CA THR A 168 15.55 -3.50 -0.16
C THR A 168 16.45 -4.04 0.94
N GLU A 169 17.46 -3.27 1.36
CA GLU A 169 18.42 -3.66 2.40
C GLU A 169 17.87 -3.41 3.81
N CYS A 170 17.38 -2.19 4.10
CA CYS A 170 16.95 -1.81 5.44
C CYS A 170 15.44 -1.55 5.58
N GLY A 171 14.68 -1.54 4.49
CA GLY A 171 13.23 -1.29 4.53
C GLY A 171 12.82 0.17 4.72
N LEU A 172 13.76 1.13 4.66
CA LEU A 172 13.43 2.56 4.74
C LEU A 172 12.56 2.98 3.55
N SER A 173 11.43 3.61 3.84
CA SER A 173 10.52 4.15 2.83
C SER A 173 10.96 5.51 2.36
N HIS A 174 10.99 5.74 1.05
CA HIS A 174 11.38 7.01 0.43
C HIS A 174 10.25 7.51 -0.47
N ARG A 175 9.76 8.73 -0.25
CA ARG A 175 8.73 9.35 -1.09
C ARG A 175 9.31 9.62 -2.48
N ALA A 176 8.52 9.34 -3.52
CA ALA A 176 8.90 9.62 -4.90
C ALA A 176 8.90 11.13 -5.16
N GLU A 177 9.84 11.59 -5.99
CA GLU A 177 9.79 12.93 -6.55
C GLU A 177 8.85 12.94 -7.78
N MET A 178 8.21 14.08 -8.05
CA MET A 178 7.28 14.22 -9.16
C MET A 178 7.60 15.45 -10.00
N GLU A 179 7.95 15.24 -11.26
CA GLU A 179 8.13 16.29 -12.27
C GLU A 179 6.98 16.23 -13.29
N GLY A 180 6.07 17.21 -13.21
CA GLY A 180 4.85 17.21 -14.00
C GLY A 180 3.94 16.05 -13.61
N ASN A 181 3.83 15.04 -14.49
CA ASN A 181 3.06 13.82 -14.27
C ASN A 181 3.99 12.58 -14.15
N THR A 182 5.30 12.79 -14.16
CA THR A 182 6.28 11.70 -14.12
C THR A 182 6.82 11.55 -12.70
N LEU A 183 6.80 10.32 -12.20
CA LEU A 183 7.42 9.91 -10.95
C LEU A 183 8.89 9.57 -11.19
N ASP A 184 9.78 10.18 -10.40
CA ASP A 184 11.19 9.82 -10.36
C ASP A 184 11.48 8.93 -9.15
N PHE A 185 12.09 7.78 -9.44
CA PHE A 185 12.50 6.76 -8.47
C PHE A 185 14.00 6.44 -8.60
N TYR A 186 14.73 7.09 -9.51
CA TYR A 186 16.10 6.75 -9.87
C TYR A 186 17.13 7.58 -9.11
N GLY A 187 18.33 7.02 -8.91
CA GLY A 187 19.46 7.77 -8.34
C GLY A 187 19.29 8.14 -6.85
N VAL A 188 18.35 7.52 -6.16
CA VAL A 188 18.11 7.73 -4.73
C VAL A 188 19.11 6.91 -3.92
N THR A 189 19.84 7.54 -3.01
CA THR A 189 20.67 6.85 -2.01
C THR A 189 19.89 6.74 -0.70
N CYS A 190 19.81 5.52 -0.15
CA CYS A 190 19.14 5.27 1.11
C CYS A 190 19.82 6.05 2.24
N ALA A 191 19.07 6.90 2.92
CA ALA A 191 19.60 7.69 4.04
C ALA A 191 19.93 6.80 5.26
N GLY A 192 19.29 5.63 5.36
CA GLY A 192 19.49 4.69 6.47
C GLY A 192 20.75 3.83 6.32
N CYS A 193 20.94 3.17 5.18
CA CYS A 193 22.04 2.21 4.97
C CYS A 193 23.02 2.58 3.85
N GLY A 194 22.79 3.68 3.13
CA GLY A 194 23.65 4.12 2.03
C GLY A 194 23.49 3.35 0.72
N SER A 195 22.62 2.34 0.64
CA SER A 195 22.36 1.61 -0.61
C SER A 195 21.78 2.53 -1.68
N ALA A 196 22.29 2.50 -2.91
CA ALA A 196 21.72 3.25 -4.02
C ALA A 196 20.62 2.46 -4.74
N SER A 197 19.55 3.14 -5.17
CA SER A 197 18.51 2.58 -6.04
C SER A 197 18.85 2.84 -7.50
N TYR A 198 18.79 1.79 -8.31
CA TYR A 198 18.86 1.89 -9.78
C TYR A 198 17.48 1.68 -10.41
N GLY A 199 16.42 1.97 -9.65
CA GLY A 199 15.02 1.79 -10.04
C GLY A 199 14.48 0.37 -9.79
N ASP A 200 15.28 -0.50 -9.19
CA ASP A 200 14.98 -1.89 -8.84
C ASP A 200 14.18 -2.03 -7.53
N TRP A 201 14.12 -0.97 -6.73
CA TRP A 201 13.39 -0.96 -5.47
C TRP A 201 11.88 -1.13 -5.70
N PRO A 202 11.18 -1.89 -4.84
CA PRO A 202 9.74 -2.05 -4.94
C PRO A 202 9.03 -0.72 -4.70
N ARG A 203 8.01 -0.47 -5.52
CA ARG A 203 7.30 0.81 -5.61
C ARG A 203 5.87 0.63 -5.15
N TYR A 204 5.34 1.64 -4.49
CA TYR A 204 4.04 1.58 -3.84
C TYR A 204 3.30 2.91 -3.97
N HIS A 205 1.98 2.80 -4.04
CA HIS A 205 1.05 3.91 -3.92
C HIS A 205 0.53 4.00 -2.50
N ILE A 206 0.40 5.22 -2.00
CA ILE A 206 -0.18 5.55 -0.70
C ILE A 206 -1.67 5.76 -0.88
N GLY A 207 -2.46 4.74 -0.57
CA GLY A 207 -3.91 4.74 -0.77
C GLY A 207 -4.71 5.41 0.34
N ASN A 208 -5.95 4.95 0.51
CA ASN A 208 -6.87 5.45 1.53
C ASN A 208 -6.74 4.65 2.83
N ASN A 209 -6.70 5.32 3.98
CA ASN A 209 -6.67 4.71 5.31
C ASN A 209 -8.07 4.47 5.90
N GLU A 210 -9.12 5.15 5.38
CA GLU A 210 -10.46 5.11 5.96
C GLU A 210 -11.05 3.69 6.10
N PRO A 211 -10.94 2.77 5.10
CA PRO A 211 -11.53 1.44 5.25
C PRO A 211 -10.94 0.70 6.46
N TYR A 212 -9.62 0.80 6.65
CA TYR A 212 -8.93 0.20 7.78
C TYR A 212 -9.29 0.89 9.10
N ARG A 213 -9.25 2.23 9.16
CA ARG A 213 -9.59 2.97 10.39
C ARG A 213 -11.04 2.78 10.83
N ARG A 214 -11.96 2.59 9.87
CA ARG A 214 -13.37 2.25 10.13
C ARG A 214 -13.49 0.89 10.80
N ASP A 215 -12.88 -0.15 10.25
CA ASP A 215 -12.91 -1.49 10.85
C ASP A 215 -11.60 -2.26 10.63
N PRO A 216 -10.64 -2.14 11.58
CA PRO A 216 -9.35 -2.82 11.47
C PRO A 216 -9.47 -4.35 11.42
N ASN A 217 -10.48 -4.91 12.09
CA ASN A 217 -10.69 -6.36 12.14
C ASN A 217 -11.18 -6.90 10.78
N ILE A 218 -12.07 -6.17 10.10
CA ILE A 218 -12.51 -6.54 8.75
C ILE A 218 -11.34 -6.43 7.77
N SER A 219 -10.56 -5.35 7.81
CA SER A 219 -9.38 -5.22 6.96
C SER A 219 -8.37 -6.34 7.21
N PHE A 220 -8.17 -6.74 8.46
CA PHE A 220 -7.32 -7.90 8.79
C PHE A 220 -7.86 -9.21 8.20
N ALA A 221 -9.15 -9.50 8.36
CA ALA A 221 -9.78 -10.68 7.76
C ALA A 221 -9.58 -10.73 6.25
N LYS A 222 -9.76 -9.59 5.56
CA LYS A 222 -9.49 -9.49 4.10
C LYS A 222 -8.05 -9.84 3.73
N LEU A 223 -7.05 -9.50 4.56
CA LEU A 223 -5.66 -9.87 4.31
C LEU A 223 -5.42 -11.37 4.47
N ILE A 224 -6.11 -12.02 5.41
CA ILE A 224 -6.07 -13.47 5.55
C ILE A 224 -6.66 -14.12 4.30
N ASP A 225 -7.85 -13.67 3.87
CA ASP A 225 -8.54 -14.21 2.70
C ASP A 225 -7.68 -14.04 1.43
N ALA A 226 -7.10 -12.86 1.23
CA ALA A 226 -6.17 -12.60 0.12
C ALA A 226 -4.95 -13.53 0.14
N THR A 227 -4.43 -13.84 1.33
CA THR A 227 -3.32 -14.80 1.47
C THR A 227 -3.75 -16.21 1.09
N ALA A 228 -4.96 -16.62 1.49
CA ALA A 228 -5.51 -17.94 1.18
C ALA A 228 -5.75 -18.09 -0.34
N ASP A 229 -6.28 -17.05 -0.97
CA ASP A 229 -6.51 -17.00 -2.42
C ASP A 229 -5.21 -17.13 -3.21
N ASP A 230 -4.16 -16.40 -2.81
CA ASP A 230 -2.86 -16.49 -3.48
C ASP A 230 -2.18 -17.85 -3.28
N ALA A 231 -2.32 -18.45 -2.09
CA ALA A 231 -1.86 -19.81 -1.84
C ALA A 231 -2.59 -20.83 -2.74
N ALA A 232 -3.92 -20.69 -2.89
CA ALA A 232 -4.72 -21.54 -3.77
C ALA A 232 -4.30 -21.39 -5.24
N ARG A 233 -4.03 -20.16 -5.71
CA ARG A 233 -3.52 -19.91 -7.07
C ARG A 233 -2.16 -20.55 -7.32
N LEU A 234 -1.25 -20.45 -6.35
CA LEU A 234 0.08 -21.07 -6.46
C LEU A 234 -0.01 -22.60 -6.50
N ALA A 235 -0.83 -23.21 -5.64
CA ALA A 235 -1.06 -24.64 -5.65
C ALA A 235 -1.63 -25.11 -7.00
N PHE A 236 -2.61 -24.38 -7.55
CA PHE A 236 -3.19 -24.71 -8.86
C PHE A 236 -2.16 -24.62 -10.00
N ARG A 237 -1.33 -23.56 -10.02
CA ARG A 237 -0.25 -23.41 -11.01
C ARG A 237 0.75 -24.56 -10.94
N TRP A 238 1.10 -24.98 -9.72
CA TRP A 238 2.02 -26.10 -9.51
C TRP A 238 1.43 -27.41 -10.04
N VAL A 239 0.14 -27.67 -9.82
CA VAL A 239 -0.53 -28.86 -10.37
C VAL A 239 -0.47 -28.86 -11.90
N ILE A 240 -0.76 -27.74 -12.56
CA ILE A 240 -0.68 -27.64 -14.03
C ILE A 240 0.75 -27.90 -14.53
N ALA A 241 1.76 -27.31 -13.89
CA ALA A 241 3.15 -27.43 -14.32
C ALA A 241 3.69 -28.87 -14.22
N ASN A 242 3.15 -29.69 -13.31
CA ASN A 242 3.63 -31.05 -13.06
C ASN A 242 2.71 -32.16 -13.64
N GLN A 243 1.62 -31.80 -14.32
CA GLN A 243 0.71 -32.75 -14.97
C GLN A 243 0.97 -32.93 -16.47
N VAL A 244 2.12 -32.49 -16.99
CA VAL A 244 2.53 -32.78 -18.37
C VAL A 244 3.19 -34.17 -18.41
N PRO A 245 2.56 -35.17 -19.07
CA PRO A 245 3.12 -36.52 -19.22
C PRO A 245 4.31 -36.55 -20.19
#